data_AF-A0A3B9LSD1-F1
#
_entry.id   AF-A0A3B9LSD1-F1
#
_cell.length_a   1.000
_cell.length_b   1.000
_cell.length_c   1.000
_cell.angle_alpha   90.00
_cell.angle_beta   90.00
_cell.angle_gamma   90.00
#
_symmetry.space_group_name_H-M   'P 1'
#
loop_
_entity.id
_entity.type
_entity.pdbx_description
1 polymer ?
#
loop_
_entity_poly.entity_id
_entity_poly.type
_entity_poly.pdbx_seq_one_letter_code
_entity_poly.pdbx_strand_id
1 'polypeptide(L)'
;MPKEKKLQPPQHQDRQPGREHMMKPRPKAEDEKHRGSGKLRGKVALITSGDSGIGRAVAIAFAKEGADVAVVYLEEHKDATETECLVEEHGRKCLLIDGDVGDEKFCWKAIDQTVDKFGKIDILVNNAAEQIRAAYRDNKN
;
A
#
# COMPACT_ATOMS: atom_id res chain seq x y z
N MET A 1 -37.14 12.13 6.58
CA MET A 1 -35.70 12.09 6.28
C MET A 1 -35.38 10.70 5.74
N PRO A 2 -34.74 10.55 4.58
CA PRO A 2 -34.34 9.23 4.10
C PRO A 2 -33.39 8.60 5.13
N LYS A 3 -33.63 7.33 5.48
CA LYS A 3 -32.75 6.58 6.38
C LYS A 3 -31.36 6.53 5.76
N GLU A 4 -30.38 7.03 6.49
CA GLU A 4 -28.98 7.05 6.07
C GLU A 4 -28.52 5.62 5.76
N LYS A 5 -28.12 5.39 4.50
CA LYS A 5 -27.74 4.05 4.03
C LYS A 5 -26.39 3.70 4.64
N LYS A 6 -26.38 2.89 5.72
CA LYS A 6 -25.14 2.39 6.32
C LYS A 6 -24.41 1.49 5.32
N LEU A 7 -23.33 2.01 4.74
CA LEU A 7 -22.53 1.30 3.74
C LEU A 7 -21.57 0.27 4.36
N GLN A 8 -21.11 0.50 5.60
CA GLN A 8 -20.12 -0.34 6.29
C GLN A 8 -20.54 -0.61 7.75
N PRO A 9 -20.15 -1.75 8.34
CA PRO A 9 -20.37 -2.02 9.75
C PRO A 9 -19.50 -1.09 10.63
N PRO A 10 -20.00 -0.66 11.80
CA PRO A 10 -19.20 0.13 12.75
C PRO A 10 -17.96 -0.64 13.21
N GLN A 11 -16.79 -0.02 13.13
CA GLN A 11 -15.51 -0.55 13.61
C GLN A 11 -14.51 0.58 13.87
N HIS A 12 -13.50 0.34 14.69
CA HIS A 12 -12.44 1.30 15.02
C HIS A 12 -11.12 0.56 15.31
N GLN A 13 -9.99 1.26 15.15
CA GLN A 13 -8.67 0.81 15.59
C GLN A 13 -8.00 1.97 16.34
N ASP A 14 -7.49 1.73 17.55
CA ASP A 14 -6.92 2.74 18.44
C ASP A 14 -5.48 3.16 18.06
N ARG A 15 -5.07 2.93 16.81
CA ARG A 15 -3.72 3.18 16.31
C ARG A 15 -3.72 3.64 14.85
N GLN A 16 -2.68 4.37 14.48
CA GLN A 16 -2.30 4.61 13.09
C GLN A 16 -0.79 4.34 12.91
N PRO A 17 -0.37 3.76 11.76
CA PRO A 17 -1.22 3.27 10.68
C PRO A 17 -2.04 2.05 11.12
N GLY A 18 -3.21 1.91 10.50
CA GLY A 18 -4.15 0.82 10.77
C GLY A 18 -3.68 -0.50 10.18
N ARG A 19 -4.32 -1.59 10.59
CA ARG A 19 -4.04 -2.95 10.09
C ARG A 19 -5.17 -3.44 9.20
N GLU A 20 -4.89 -3.70 7.92
CA GLU A 20 -5.92 -4.10 6.95
C GLU A 20 -6.50 -5.47 7.29
N HIS A 21 -5.66 -6.42 7.72
CA HIS A 21 -6.11 -7.75 8.12
C HIS A 21 -7.09 -7.78 9.30
N MET A 22 -7.22 -6.68 10.05
CA MET A 22 -8.18 -6.55 11.16
C MET A 22 -9.55 -6.00 10.74
N MET A 23 -9.67 -5.49 9.50
CA MET A 23 -10.90 -4.87 9.00
C MET A 23 -12.00 -5.90 8.70
N LYS A 24 -13.25 -5.50 8.90
CA LYS A 24 -14.44 -6.32 8.61
C LYS A 24 -15.50 -5.47 7.87
N PRO A 25 -15.85 -5.77 6.61
CA PRO A 25 -15.20 -6.72 5.72
C PRO A 25 -13.76 -6.30 5.40
N ARG A 26 -12.93 -7.26 4.97
CA ARG A 26 -11.62 -6.93 4.40
C ARG A 26 -11.81 -6.12 3.10
N PRO A 27 -10.96 -5.12 2.83
CA PRO A 27 -10.90 -4.48 1.52
C PRO A 27 -10.68 -5.52 0.41
N LYS A 28 -11.24 -5.25 -0.77
CA LYS A 28 -10.98 -6.04 -1.97
C LYS A 28 -9.87 -5.34 -2.76
N ALA A 29 -8.63 -5.71 -2.47
CA ALA A 29 -7.46 -5.11 -3.12
C ALA A 29 -7.25 -5.59 -4.56
N GLU A 30 -7.86 -6.72 -4.93
CA GLU A 30 -7.75 -7.30 -6.25
C GLU A 30 -9.13 -7.55 -6.87
N ASP A 31 -9.24 -7.29 -8.18
CA ASP A 31 -10.29 -7.89 -9.02
C ASP A 31 -9.75 -9.17 -9.66
N GLU A 32 -10.24 -10.32 -9.20
CA GLU A 32 -9.89 -11.65 -9.71
C GLU A 32 -10.21 -11.82 -11.20
N LYS A 33 -11.08 -10.99 -11.78
CA LYS A 33 -11.40 -11.02 -13.22
C LYS A 33 -10.43 -10.22 -14.06
N HIS A 34 -9.70 -9.28 -13.44
CA HIS A 34 -8.74 -8.47 -14.15
C HIS A 34 -7.53 -9.31 -14.57
N ARG A 35 -7.17 -9.23 -15.85
CA ARG A 35 -6.01 -9.88 -16.47
C ARG A 35 -5.10 -8.78 -17.00
N GLY A 36 -3.84 -8.81 -16.59
CA GLY A 36 -2.84 -7.87 -17.12
C GLY A 36 -2.58 -8.11 -18.59
N SER A 37 -2.15 -7.05 -19.28
CA SER A 37 -1.84 -7.05 -20.72
C SER A 37 -0.35 -6.82 -21.00
N GLY A 38 0.48 -6.79 -19.96
CA GLY A 38 1.93 -6.61 -20.06
C GLY A 38 2.37 -5.15 -20.23
N LYS A 39 1.52 -4.17 -19.86
CA LYS A 39 1.79 -2.74 -20.05
C LYS A 39 3.05 -2.26 -19.33
N LEU A 40 3.44 -2.94 -18.25
CA LEU A 40 4.58 -2.59 -17.41
C LEU A 40 5.66 -3.67 -17.43
N ARG A 41 5.68 -4.51 -18.48
CA ARG A 41 6.62 -5.63 -18.58
C ARG A 41 8.06 -5.16 -18.39
N GLY A 42 8.72 -5.75 -17.38
CA GLY A 42 10.12 -5.48 -17.07
C GLY A 42 10.37 -4.10 -16.46
N LYS A 43 9.33 -3.38 -16.02
CA LYS A 43 9.44 -2.16 -15.23
C LYS A 43 9.69 -2.49 -13.76
N VAL A 44 10.31 -1.56 -13.04
CA VAL A 44 10.44 -1.61 -11.59
C VAL A 44 9.72 -0.42 -10.98
N ALA A 45 8.82 -0.70 -10.03
CA ALA A 45 8.05 0.32 -9.33
C ALA A 45 8.41 0.38 -7.84
N LEU A 46 8.60 1.58 -7.31
CA LEU A 46 8.69 1.85 -5.87
C LEU A 46 7.39 2.50 -5.41
N ILE A 47 6.69 1.87 -4.45
CA ILE A 47 5.37 2.30 -3.97
C ILE A 47 5.43 2.52 -2.46
N THR A 48 5.14 3.75 -2.02
CA THR A 48 5.02 4.07 -0.59
C THR A 48 3.61 3.78 -0.06
N SER A 49 3.54 3.22 1.15
CA SER A 49 2.34 2.55 1.70
C SER A 49 1.75 1.50 0.75
N GLY A 50 2.62 0.68 0.15
CA GLY A 50 2.22 -0.41 -0.74
C GLY A 50 1.69 -1.66 -0.01
N ASP A 51 1.82 -1.71 1.32
CA ASP A 51 1.44 -2.84 2.18
C ASP A 51 -0.08 -3.05 2.28
N SER A 52 -0.88 -2.00 2.08
CA SER A 52 -2.31 -2.03 2.31
C SER A 52 -3.06 -1.03 1.41
N GLY A 53 -4.39 -1.08 1.46
CA GLY A 53 -5.32 -0.16 0.84
C GLY A 53 -5.09 0.02 -0.66
N ILE A 54 -5.01 1.29 -1.06
CA ILE A 54 -4.80 1.67 -2.47
C ILE A 54 -3.41 1.24 -2.93
N GLY A 55 -2.38 1.37 -2.10
CA GLY A 55 -1.02 0.98 -2.46
C GLY A 55 -0.90 -0.51 -2.75
N ARG A 56 -1.54 -1.36 -1.93
CA ARG A 56 -1.64 -2.81 -2.20
C ARG A 56 -2.31 -3.10 -3.53
N ALA A 57 -3.46 -2.48 -3.81
CA ALA A 57 -4.17 -2.68 -5.06
C ALA A 57 -3.32 -2.27 -6.28
N VAL A 58 -2.56 -1.17 -6.17
CA VAL A 58 -1.62 -0.72 -7.21
C VAL A 58 -0.46 -1.70 -7.36
N ALA A 59 0.13 -2.20 -6.27
CA ALA A 59 1.21 -3.18 -6.32
C ALA A 59 0.79 -4.45 -7.06
N ILE A 60 -0.39 -5.00 -6.75
CA ILE A 60 -0.95 -6.19 -7.41
C ILE A 60 -1.23 -5.90 -8.89
N ALA A 61 -1.86 -4.76 -9.22
CA ALA A 61 -2.14 -4.39 -10.60
C ALA A 61 -0.86 -4.21 -11.43
N PHE A 62 0.19 -3.65 -10.83
CA PHE A 62 1.49 -3.49 -11.49
C PHE A 62 2.17 -4.84 -11.72
N ALA A 63 2.08 -5.76 -10.76
CA ALA A 63 2.58 -7.12 -10.91
C ALA A 63 1.86 -7.85 -12.04
N LYS A 64 0.52 -7.76 -12.11
CA LYS A 64 -0.29 -8.28 -13.24
C LYS A 64 0.16 -7.72 -14.59
N GLU A 65 0.54 -6.45 -14.63
CA GLU A 65 1.04 -5.80 -15.85
C GLU A 65 2.54 -6.07 -16.14
N GLY A 66 3.21 -6.84 -15.28
CA GLY A 66 4.55 -7.38 -15.52
C GLY A 66 5.70 -6.61 -14.87
N ALA A 67 5.43 -5.74 -13.89
CA ALA A 67 6.44 -5.00 -13.16
C ALA A 67 6.93 -5.75 -11.92
N ASP A 68 8.21 -5.63 -11.58
CA ASP A 68 8.69 -5.92 -10.22
C ASP A 68 8.39 -4.72 -9.31
N VAL A 69 8.14 -4.98 -8.03
CA VAL A 69 7.63 -3.96 -7.10
C VAL A 69 8.48 -3.92 -5.83
N ALA A 70 8.86 -2.73 -5.40
CA ALA A 70 9.32 -2.44 -4.06
C ALA A 70 8.18 -1.76 -3.27
N VAL A 71 7.82 -2.36 -2.14
CA VAL A 71 6.78 -1.89 -1.23
C VAL A 71 7.45 -1.25 -0.02
N VAL A 72 7.29 0.07 0.11
CA VAL A 72 7.67 0.83 1.30
C VAL A 72 6.47 0.94 2.23
N TYR A 73 6.68 0.70 3.52
CA TYR A 73 5.65 0.74 4.56
C TYR A 73 6.28 1.06 5.92
N LEU A 74 5.49 1.34 6.96
CA LEU A 74 6.04 1.78 8.25
C LEU A 74 6.42 0.60 9.13
N GLU A 75 5.44 -0.21 9.54
CA GLU A 75 5.62 -1.36 10.46
C GLU A 75 4.50 -2.42 10.32
N GLU A 76 3.71 -2.34 9.26
CA GLU A 76 2.59 -3.23 8.91
C GLU A 76 3.07 -4.59 8.36
N HIS A 77 4.11 -5.21 8.94
CA HIS A 77 4.79 -6.36 8.34
C HIS A 77 3.86 -7.48 7.85
N LYS A 78 2.81 -7.80 8.60
CA LYS A 78 1.83 -8.82 8.18
C LYS A 78 1.06 -8.42 6.93
N ASP A 79 0.64 -7.16 6.83
CA ASP A 79 -0.08 -6.67 5.66
C ASP A 79 0.90 -6.52 4.47
N ALA A 80 2.15 -6.13 4.71
CA ALA A 80 3.20 -6.08 3.71
C ALA A 80 3.56 -7.46 3.12
N THR A 81 3.72 -8.48 3.97
CA THR A 81 3.94 -9.87 3.53
C THR A 81 2.77 -10.39 2.71
N GLU A 82 1.53 -10.03 3.05
CA GLU A 82 0.37 -10.41 2.24
C GLU A 82 0.43 -9.76 0.85
N THR A 83 0.81 -8.49 0.74
CA THR A 83 1.04 -7.84 -0.56
C THR A 83 2.18 -8.52 -1.33
N GLU A 84 3.29 -8.86 -0.68
CA GLU A 84 4.40 -9.59 -1.30
C GLU A 84 3.94 -10.91 -1.91
N CYS A 85 3.21 -11.74 -1.16
CA CYS A 85 2.66 -12.99 -1.69
C CYS A 85 1.78 -12.74 -2.93
N LEU A 86 0.89 -11.75 -2.88
CA LEU A 86 0.00 -11.43 -4.01
C LEU A 86 0.77 -10.92 -5.24
N VAL A 87 1.87 -10.17 -5.06
CA VAL A 87 2.77 -9.76 -6.16
C VAL A 87 3.48 -10.98 -6.76
N GLU A 88 3.99 -11.87 -5.90
CA GLU A 88 4.73 -13.06 -6.31
C GLU A 88 3.85 -14.12 -6.99
N GLU A 89 2.56 -14.21 -6.63
CA GLU A 89 1.56 -15.03 -7.32
C GLU A 89 1.39 -14.66 -8.81
N HIS A 90 1.64 -13.39 -9.17
CA HIS A 90 1.66 -12.93 -10.58
C HIS A 90 3.04 -13.08 -11.24
N GLY A 91 3.96 -13.83 -10.62
CA GLY A 91 5.27 -14.18 -11.17
C GLY A 91 6.26 -13.02 -11.18
N ARG A 92 6.04 -12.00 -10.35
CA ARG A 92 6.90 -10.81 -10.22
C ARG A 92 7.63 -10.83 -8.89
N LYS A 93 8.75 -10.11 -8.81
CA LYS A 93 9.52 -10.00 -7.57
C LYS A 93 8.95 -8.87 -6.71
N CYS A 94 8.87 -9.11 -5.41
CA CYS A 94 8.61 -8.08 -4.41
C CYS A 94 9.88 -7.77 -3.60
N LEU A 95 10.02 -6.52 -3.17
CA LEU A 95 10.98 -6.11 -2.14
C LEU A 95 10.23 -5.35 -1.06
N LEU A 96 10.27 -5.85 0.18
CA LEU A 96 9.71 -5.17 1.34
C LEU A 96 10.74 -4.24 1.98
N ILE A 97 10.36 -2.98 2.22
CA ILE A 97 11.21 -1.97 2.84
C ILE A 97 10.41 -1.27 3.95
N ASP A 98 10.68 -1.61 5.20
CA ASP A 98 10.07 -0.97 6.36
C ASP A 98 10.84 0.28 6.82
N GLY A 99 10.10 1.34 7.14
CA GLY A 99 10.61 2.55 7.78
C GLY A 99 9.77 3.79 7.50
N ASP A 100 10.14 4.89 8.17
CA ASP A 100 9.39 6.13 8.15
C ASP A 100 9.80 7.04 6.98
N VAL A 101 8.88 7.26 6.04
CA VAL A 101 9.09 8.20 4.91
C VAL A 101 9.14 9.68 5.35
N GLY A 102 8.80 9.99 6.60
CA GLY A 102 9.09 11.27 7.23
C GLY A 102 10.56 11.48 7.55
N ASP A 103 11.38 10.42 7.58
CA ASP A 103 12.84 10.49 7.72
C ASP A 103 13.51 10.57 6.34
N GLU A 104 14.21 11.67 6.09
CA GLU A 104 14.97 11.90 4.86
C GLU A 104 16.02 10.81 4.59
N LYS A 105 16.73 10.34 5.63
CA LYS A 105 17.75 9.29 5.47
C LYS A 105 17.12 7.97 5.07
N PHE A 106 15.94 7.68 5.60
CA PHE A 106 15.20 6.49 5.20
C PHE A 106 14.72 6.59 3.75
N CYS A 107 14.24 7.76 3.31
CA CYS A 107 13.86 7.98 1.91
C CYS A 107 15.01 7.63 0.95
N TRP A 108 16.23 8.09 1.24
CA TRP A 108 17.42 7.71 0.46
C TRP A 108 17.69 6.21 0.52
N LYS A 109 17.65 5.61 1.72
CA LYS A 109 17.85 4.16 1.92
C LYS A 109 16.84 3.31 1.14
N ALA A 110 15.60 3.77 0.98
CA ALA A 110 14.57 3.05 0.23
C ALA A 110 14.86 3.06 -1.28
N ILE A 111 15.33 4.20 -1.80
CA ILE A 111 15.80 4.32 -3.19
C ILE A 111 17.00 3.39 -3.41
N ASP A 112 18.02 3.47 -2.55
CA ASP A 112 19.24 2.68 -2.69
C ASP A 112 18.94 1.18 -2.67
N GLN A 113 18.15 0.69 -1.69
CA GLN A 113 17.77 -0.73 -1.63
C GLN A 113 17.01 -1.19 -2.89
N THR A 114 16.17 -0.34 -3.45
CA THR A 114 15.41 -0.66 -4.67
C THR A 114 16.34 -0.76 -5.88
N VAL A 115 17.27 0.20 -6.02
CA VAL A 115 18.27 0.19 -7.09
C VAL A 115 19.24 -0.99 -6.92
N ASP A 116 19.68 -1.29 -5.71
CA ASP A 116 20.57 -2.43 -5.43
C ASP A 116 19.89 -3.77 -5.78
N LYS A 117 18.60 -3.91 -5.46
CA LYS A 117 17.85 -5.14 -5.71
C LYS A 117 17.51 -5.34 -7.19
N PHE A 118 17.08 -4.29 -7.87
CA PHE A 118 16.47 -4.38 -9.21
C PHE A 118 17.28 -3.69 -10.32
N GLY A 119 18.33 -2.96 -9.97
CA GLY A 119 19.21 -2.22 -10.88
C GLY A 119 18.64 -0.89 -11.37
N LYS A 120 17.38 -0.55 -11.04
CA LYS A 120 16.69 0.64 -11.55
C LYS A 120 15.39 0.92 -10.81
N ILE A 121 14.85 2.11 -11.03
CA ILE A 121 13.48 2.51 -10.72
C ILE A 121 12.90 3.14 -11.99
N ASP A 122 11.85 2.54 -12.56
CA ASP A 122 11.14 3.13 -13.71
C ASP A 122 9.92 3.94 -13.27
N ILE A 123 9.31 3.60 -12.12
CA ILE A 123 8.05 4.18 -11.63
C ILE A 123 8.16 4.47 -10.14
N LEU A 124 7.79 5.68 -9.73
CA LEU A 124 7.67 6.07 -8.32
C LEU A 124 6.21 6.43 -8.02
N VAL A 125 5.65 5.83 -6.97
CA VAL A 125 4.30 6.11 -6.47
C VAL A 125 4.41 6.64 -5.03
N ASN A 126 4.26 7.96 -4.89
CA ASN A 126 4.16 8.64 -3.59
C ASN A 126 2.70 8.58 -3.12
N ASN A 127 2.41 7.65 -2.22
CA ASN A 127 1.07 7.35 -1.73
C ASN A 127 0.98 7.30 -0.19
N ALA A 128 2.09 7.17 0.53
CA ALA A 128 2.08 7.18 1.99
C ALA A 128 1.48 8.46 2.57
N ALA A 129 0.62 8.30 3.58
CA ALA A 129 -0.07 9.40 4.25
C ALA A 129 -0.51 9.00 5.67
N GLU A 130 -0.63 9.99 6.54
CA GLU A 130 -1.31 9.89 7.84
C GLU A 130 -2.44 10.93 7.90
N GLN A 131 -3.56 10.59 8.54
CA GLN A 131 -4.66 11.52 8.74
C GLN A 131 -5.12 11.51 10.19
N ILE A 132 -4.77 12.57 10.91
CA ILE A 132 -5.23 12.83 12.26
C ILE A 132 -6.49 13.69 12.21
N ARG A 133 -7.60 13.17 12.73
CA ARG A 133 -8.84 13.95 12.85
C ARG A 133 -8.67 14.95 14.00
N ALA A 134 -8.70 16.24 13.70
CA ALA A 134 -8.68 17.28 14.73
C ALA A 134 -9.84 17.08 15.72
N ALA A 135 -9.57 17.24 17.02
CA ALA A 135 -10.61 17.26 18.03
C ALA A 135 -11.61 18.37 17.69
N TYR A 136 -12.90 18.02 17.65
CA TYR A 136 -13.96 19.01 17.46
C TYR A 136 -13.95 19.94 18.66
N ARG A 137 -13.49 21.19 18.49
CA ARG A 137 -13.66 22.23 19.50
C ARG A 137 -15.13 22.61 19.52
N ASP A 138 -15.88 22.05 20.47
CA ASP A 138 -17.25 22.50 20.77
C ASP A 138 -17.11 23.90 21.39
N ASN A 139 -17.03 24.94 20.55
CA ASN A 139 -17.15 26.34 20.98
C ASN A 139 -18.60 26.60 21.36
N LYS A 140 -19.05 26.04 22.49
CA LYS A 140 -20.23 26.52 23.19
C LYS A 140 -19.78 27.63 24.14
N ASN A 141 -19.87 28.86 23.63
CA ASN A 141 -20.15 30.03 24.46
C ASN A 141 -21.59 29.94 24.97
#